data_AF-A0A229RSF1-F1
#
_entry.id   AF-A0A229RSF1-F1
#
_cell.length_a   1.000
_cell.length_b   1.000
_cell.length_c   1.000
_cell.angle_alpha   90.00
_cell.angle_beta   90.00
_cell.angle_gamma   90.00
#
_symmetry.space_group_name_H-M   'P 1'
#
loop_
_entity.id
_entity.type
_entity.pdbx_description
1 polymer ?
#
loop_
_entity_poly.entity_id
_entity_poly.type
_entity_poly.pdbx_seq_one_letter_code
_entity_poly.pdbx_strand_id
1 'polypeptide(L)'
;MILFFQFDIPADIALFGGDHLLIFQCPEHNDAVVAQGAPEQLPPRFWDTPPPLYTAPGAFWRIMLHRDDTSPAPDSDEYLRPQRLDFRPATEQVAIWWPGNVLSDGEDLDSAFADHGIGLPGFKIGGVPSWAQDRESYTCPCGNDLVYVCQVPTDTGFDKQHDRPEQLDTFRSGQYGLFLGNETYVLACPAHCHPAAAWPVNQN
;
A
#
# COMPACT_ATOMS: atom_id res chain seq x y z
N MET A 1 -15.16 0.51 9.42
CA MET A 1 -14.25 0.79 8.30
C MET A 1 -14.71 -0.05 7.13
N ILE A 2 -14.51 0.45 5.92
CA ILE A 2 -14.76 -0.26 4.67
C ILE A 2 -13.61 -1.23 4.42
N LEU A 3 -13.90 -2.45 4.02
CA LEU A 3 -12.92 -3.36 3.43
C LEU A 3 -12.80 -3.07 1.93
N PHE A 4 -11.72 -2.40 1.52
CA PHE A 4 -11.52 -2.00 0.12
C PHE A 4 -11.15 -3.20 -0.76
N PHE A 5 -10.19 -3.99 -0.29
CA PHE A 5 -9.87 -5.27 -0.90
C PHE A 5 -9.15 -6.18 0.09
N GLN A 6 -9.18 -7.46 -0.24
CA GLN A 6 -8.43 -8.52 0.42
C GLN A 6 -7.97 -9.52 -0.64
N PHE A 7 -6.84 -10.18 -0.39
CA PHE A 7 -6.37 -11.29 -1.22
C PHE A 7 -5.35 -12.14 -0.48
N ASP A 8 -5.25 -13.40 -0.88
CA ASP A 8 -4.15 -14.27 -0.51
C ASP A 8 -2.91 -13.90 -1.33
N ILE A 9 -1.78 -13.75 -0.66
CA ILE A 9 -0.50 -13.51 -1.31
C ILE A 9 -0.02 -14.83 -1.91
N PRO A 10 0.29 -14.89 -3.22
CA PRO A 10 0.77 -16.10 -3.86
C PRO A 10 2.01 -16.67 -3.14
N ALA A 11 2.05 -17.99 -2.96
CA ALA A 11 3.06 -18.67 -2.16
C ALA A 11 4.50 -18.50 -2.69
N ASP A 12 4.67 -18.10 -3.95
CA ASP A 12 5.94 -17.80 -4.59
C ASP A 12 6.45 -16.37 -4.36
N ILE A 13 5.64 -15.50 -3.74
CA ILE A 13 6.09 -14.17 -3.32
C ILE A 13 6.99 -14.30 -2.09
N ALA A 14 8.18 -13.71 -2.17
CA ALA A 14 9.15 -13.74 -1.09
C ALA A 14 8.60 -13.08 0.20
N LEU A 15 9.00 -13.62 1.36
CA LEU A 15 8.70 -13.16 2.73
C LEU A 15 7.24 -13.27 3.19
N PHE A 16 6.28 -13.01 2.31
CA PHE A 16 4.85 -12.92 2.64
C PHE A 16 3.98 -13.94 1.90
N GLY A 17 4.56 -14.84 1.10
CA GLY A 17 3.82 -15.86 0.38
C GLY A 17 3.00 -16.75 1.32
N GLY A 18 1.71 -16.88 1.02
CA GLY A 18 0.73 -17.60 1.84
C GLY A 18 0.05 -16.75 2.92
N ASP A 19 0.49 -15.50 3.14
CA ASP A 19 -0.22 -14.58 4.02
C ASP A 19 -1.51 -14.06 3.35
N HIS A 20 -2.44 -13.56 4.15
CA HIS A 20 -3.68 -12.93 3.71
C HIS A 20 -3.66 -11.43 4.02
N LEU A 21 -3.77 -10.59 2.98
CA LEU A 21 -3.79 -9.13 3.11
C LEU A 21 -5.23 -8.62 3.15
N LEU A 22 -5.51 -7.68 4.06
CA LEU A 22 -6.75 -6.90 4.10
C LEU A 22 -6.42 -5.41 4.22
N ILE A 23 -7.12 -4.58 3.42
CA ILE A 23 -6.98 -3.11 3.49
C ILE A 23 -8.31 -2.46 3.81
N PHE A 24 -8.30 -1.67 4.88
CA PHE A 24 -9.45 -0.95 5.38
C PHE A 24 -9.23 0.55 5.38
N GLN A 25 -10.29 1.30 5.10
CA GLN A 25 -10.33 2.76 5.25
C GLN A 25 -11.69 3.22 5.77
N CYS A 26 -11.73 4.36 6.44
CA CYS A 26 -12.93 5.08 6.82
C CYS A 26 -13.71 5.47 5.55
N PRO A 27 -15.05 5.37 5.55
CA PRO A 27 -15.88 5.88 4.45
C PRO A 27 -15.72 7.39 4.23
N GLU A 28 -15.53 8.15 5.32
CA GLU A 28 -15.57 9.62 5.31
C GLU A 28 -14.19 10.24 5.11
N HIS A 29 -13.15 9.66 5.71
CA HIS A 29 -11.78 10.18 5.65
C HIS A 29 -10.98 9.33 4.67
N ASN A 30 -10.40 9.98 3.67
CA ASN A 30 -9.59 9.35 2.63
C ASN A 30 -8.25 10.03 2.44
N ASP A 31 -7.78 10.87 3.37
CA ASP A 31 -6.53 11.61 3.24
C ASP A 31 -5.31 10.73 2.89
N ALA A 32 -4.34 11.32 2.19
CA ALA A 32 -3.04 10.69 1.97
C ALA A 32 -2.27 10.60 3.29
N VAL A 33 -1.69 9.44 3.58
CA VAL A 33 -0.83 9.21 4.74
C VAL A 33 0.52 9.83 4.48
N VAL A 34 0.82 10.90 5.22
CA VAL A 34 2.11 11.58 5.17
C VAL A 34 2.84 11.32 6.46
N ALA A 35 4.04 10.75 6.37
CA ALA A 35 4.89 10.49 7.53
C ALA A 35 5.63 11.75 8.04
N GLN A 36 5.02 12.94 7.94
CA GLN A 36 5.68 14.21 8.27
C GLN A 36 6.22 14.20 9.70
N GLY A 37 7.55 14.22 9.84
CA GLY A 37 8.23 14.17 11.13
C GLY A 37 8.27 12.80 11.80
N ALA A 38 7.75 11.74 11.16
CA ALA A 38 8.05 10.38 11.58
C ALA A 38 9.54 10.11 11.27
N PRO A 39 10.31 9.58 12.22
CA PRO A 39 11.61 9.04 11.89
C PRO A 39 11.43 7.93 10.84
N GLU A 40 12.48 7.58 10.10
CA GLU A 40 12.52 6.32 9.32
C GLU A 40 11.99 5.15 10.18
N GLN A 41 12.26 5.19 11.49
CA GLN A 41 11.63 4.35 12.50
C GLN A 41 10.17 4.77 12.81
N LEU A 42 9.21 3.91 12.47
CA LEU A 42 7.80 4.12 12.82
C LEU A 42 7.58 4.13 14.34
N PRO A 43 6.61 4.92 14.85
CA PRO A 43 6.31 4.99 16.29
C PRO A 43 5.90 3.64 16.88
N PRO A 44 6.24 3.36 18.16
CA PRO A 44 5.73 2.19 18.86
C PRO A 44 4.21 2.13 18.79
N ARG A 45 3.67 0.96 18.43
CA ARG A 45 2.22 0.71 18.35
C ARG A 45 1.48 1.66 17.39
N PHE A 46 2.12 2.14 16.33
CA PHE A 46 1.46 2.95 15.29
C PHE A 46 0.22 2.25 14.71
N TRP A 47 0.11 0.93 14.80
CA TRP A 47 -1.06 0.17 14.38
C TRP A 47 -2.30 0.34 15.27
N ASP A 48 -2.13 0.72 16.54
CA ASP A 48 -3.25 1.01 17.43
C ASP A 48 -3.66 2.48 17.35
N THR A 49 -2.66 3.34 17.28
CA THR A 49 -2.82 4.80 17.19
C THR A 49 -1.89 5.31 16.10
N PRO A 50 -2.29 5.17 14.82
CA PRO A 50 -1.52 5.74 13.73
C PRO A 50 -1.38 7.25 13.96
N PRO A 51 -0.22 7.82 13.59
CA PRO A 51 0.06 9.22 13.86
C PRO A 51 -1.02 10.09 13.22
N PRO A 52 -1.46 11.17 13.90
CA PRO A 52 -2.45 12.07 13.34
C PRO A 52 -1.92 12.70 12.05
N LEU A 53 -2.76 12.73 11.02
CA LEU A 53 -2.47 13.45 9.80
C LEU A 53 -2.95 14.90 9.90
N TYR A 54 -2.49 15.75 8.99
CA TYR A 54 -2.85 17.17 8.96
C TYR A 54 -4.36 17.43 8.98
N THR A 55 -5.14 16.55 8.36
CA THR A 55 -6.56 16.74 8.04
C THR A 55 -7.49 15.74 8.73
N ALA A 56 -6.96 14.64 9.30
CA ALA A 56 -7.78 13.57 9.88
C ALA A 56 -7.35 13.20 11.32
N PRO A 57 -8.31 13.07 12.26
CA PRO A 57 -8.03 12.64 13.62
C PRO A 57 -7.77 11.12 13.67
N GLY A 58 -6.51 10.70 13.57
CA GLY A 58 -6.06 9.34 13.91
C GLY A 58 -6.42 8.23 12.90
N ALA A 59 -6.83 7.05 13.41
CA ALA A 59 -6.88 5.76 12.71
C ALA A 59 -8.00 5.59 11.66
N PHE A 60 -7.96 6.37 10.58
CA PHE A 60 -8.92 6.21 9.48
C PHE A 60 -8.57 5.10 8.50
N TRP A 61 -7.42 4.45 8.62
CA TRP A 61 -7.04 3.31 7.79
C TRP A 61 -6.46 2.17 8.65
N ARG A 62 -6.50 0.96 8.12
CA ARG A 62 -5.87 -0.21 8.73
C ARG A 62 -5.47 -1.20 7.65
N ILE A 63 -4.23 -1.66 7.69
CA ILE A 63 -3.73 -2.73 6.84
C ILE A 63 -3.42 -3.91 7.74
N MET A 64 -3.90 -5.08 7.39
CA MET A 64 -3.67 -6.31 8.15
C MET A 64 -3.09 -7.38 7.25
N LEU A 65 -2.05 -8.04 7.74
CA LEU A 65 -1.40 -9.18 7.12
C LEU A 65 -1.45 -10.35 8.09
N HIS A 66 -2.27 -11.35 7.76
CA HIS A 66 -2.49 -12.54 8.58
C HIS A 66 -1.74 -13.74 8.03
N ARG A 67 -1.19 -14.58 8.91
CA ARG A 67 -0.55 -15.86 8.55
C ARG A 67 -1.45 -17.08 8.72
N ASP A 68 -2.55 -16.89 9.43
CA ASP A 68 -3.49 -17.96 9.74
C ASP A 68 -4.48 -18.11 8.57
N ASP A 69 -5.18 -19.26 8.49
CA ASP A 69 -6.30 -19.56 7.57
C ASP A 69 -7.51 -18.63 7.79
N THR A 70 -7.25 -17.33 7.74
CA THR A 70 -8.20 -16.25 7.86
C THR A 70 -8.96 -16.28 6.56
N SER A 71 -10.06 -17.03 6.56
CA SER A 71 -10.92 -17.12 5.40
C SER A 71 -11.36 -15.71 5.00
N PRO A 72 -11.53 -15.41 3.70
CA PRO A 72 -12.02 -14.12 3.26
C PRO A 72 -13.25 -13.71 4.05
N ALA A 73 -13.37 -12.42 4.39
CA ALA A 73 -14.55 -11.92 5.07
C ALA A 73 -15.80 -12.36 4.29
N PRO A 74 -16.71 -13.16 4.90
CA PRO A 74 -17.80 -13.80 4.16
C PRO A 74 -18.93 -12.83 3.81
N ASP A 75 -19.01 -11.71 4.53
CA ASP A 75 -20.06 -10.72 4.37
C ASP A 75 -19.66 -9.68 3.32
N SER A 76 -20.62 -9.28 2.49
CA SER A 76 -20.44 -8.14 1.59
C SER A 76 -20.26 -6.87 2.40
N ASP A 77 -19.30 -6.03 1.99
CA ASP A 77 -19.14 -4.71 2.58
C ASP A 77 -20.40 -3.85 2.37
N GLU A 78 -20.76 -3.08 3.39
CA GLU A 78 -21.96 -2.24 3.39
C GLU A 78 -21.83 -1.05 2.41
N TYR A 79 -20.62 -0.60 2.14
CA TYR A 79 -20.32 0.58 1.33
C TYR A 79 -19.91 0.25 -0.09
N LEU A 80 -19.18 -0.85 -0.30
CA LEU A 80 -18.67 -1.22 -1.62
C LEU A 80 -19.48 -2.35 -2.26
N ARG A 81 -19.55 -2.32 -3.58
CA ARG A 81 -20.03 -3.45 -4.37
C ARG A 81 -18.91 -4.47 -4.47
N PRO A 82 -19.14 -5.74 -4.12
CA PRO A 82 -18.10 -6.76 -4.19
C PRO A 82 -17.65 -6.94 -5.65
N GLN A 83 -16.34 -6.89 -5.84
CA GLN A 83 -15.69 -7.21 -7.11
C GLN A 83 -14.59 -8.23 -6.88
N ARG A 84 -14.40 -9.12 -7.85
CA ARG A 84 -13.35 -10.12 -7.82
C ARG A 84 -12.06 -9.51 -8.37
N LEU A 85 -10.98 -9.64 -7.61
CA LEU A 85 -9.62 -9.39 -8.10
C LEU A 85 -9.07 -10.66 -8.72
N ASP A 86 -8.75 -10.61 -10.02
CA ASP A 86 -8.13 -11.72 -10.74
C ASP A 86 -6.67 -11.38 -11.04
N PHE A 87 -5.75 -12.05 -10.33
CA PHE A 87 -4.33 -11.91 -10.54
C PHE A 87 -3.83 -12.97 -11.53
N ARG A 88 -2.83 -12.60 -12.32
CA ARG A 88 -2.12 -13.51 -13.23
C ARG A 88 -0.61 -13.32 -13.07
N PRO A 89 0.19 -14.39 -13.23
CA PRO A 89 1.64 -14.23 -13.32
C PRO A 89 2.02 -13.23 -14.40
N ALA A 90 2.99 -12.39 -14.09
CA ALA A 90 3.54 -11.39 -14.99
C ALA A 90 5.06 -11.34 -14.85
N THR A 91 5.76 -10.96 -15.92
CA THR A 91 7.19 -10.70 -15.89
C THR A 91 7.41 -9.25 -15.48
N GLU A 92 8.15 -9.04 -14.38
CA GLU A 92 8.56 -7.71 -13.96
C GLU A 92 9.49 -7.07 -14.99
N GLN A 93 9.40 -5.75 -15.15
CA GLN A 93 10.36 -4.96 -15.92
C GLN A 93 10.86 -3.83 -15.06
N VAL A 94 12.18 -3.71 -14.97
CA VAL A 94 12.83 -2.70 -14.14
C VAL A 94 13.47 -1.65 -15.04
N ALA A 95 13.20 -0.39 -14.75
CA ALA A 95 13.86 0.76 -15.34
C ALA A 95 14.54 1.57 -14.24
N ILE A 96 15.40 2.52 -14.60
CA ILE A 96 15.99 3.47 -13.66
C ILE A 96 15.14 4.74 -13.68
N TRP A 97 14.61 5.15 -12.52
CA TRP A 97 13.87 6.40 -12.37
C TRP A 97 14.83 7.58 -12.52
N TRP A 98 14.49 8.54 -13.39
CA TRP A 98 15.33 9.72 -13.68
C TRP A 98 14.48 10.98 -13.69
N PRO A 99 14.79 11.93 -12.80
CA PRO A 99 14.92 13.31 -13.24
C PRO A 99 16.22 13.93 -12.69
N GLY A 100 17.24 14.04 -13.53
CA GLY A 100 18.36 14.96 -13.31
C GLY A 100 19.71 14.37 -12.85
N ASN A 101 19.79 13.09 -12.47
CA ASN A 101 21.06 12.46 -12.11
C ASN A 101 21.72 11.84 -13.33
N VAL A 102 22.65 12.57 -13.96
CA VAL A 102 23.55 11.97 -14.96
C VAL A 102 24.36 10.88 -14.28
N LEU A 103 24.08 9.61 -14.61
CA LEU A 103 24.93 8.49 -14.23
C LEU A 103 26.37 8.89 -14.56
N SER A 104 27.19 8.98 -13.53
CA SER A 104 28.58 9.38 -13.69
C SER A 104 29.28 8.29 -14.49
N ASP A 105 30.19 8.66 -15.40
CA ASP A 105 31.07 7.66 -16.03
C ASP A 105 31.80 6.87 -14.93
N GLY A 106 31.45 5.59 -14.77
CA GLY A 106 32.03 4.69 -13.76
C GLY A 106 31.12 4.31 -12.58
N GLU A 107 29.88 4.77 -12.51
CA GLU A 107 28.90 4.20 -11.57
C GLU A 107 28.53 2.77 -11.98
N ASP A 108 28.53 1.87 -11.00
CA ASP A 108 28.09 0.49 -11.18
C ASP A 108 26.58 0.47 -11.43
N LEU A 109 26.19 -0.09 -12.58
CA LEU A 109 24.79 -0.20 -12.96
C LEU A 109 23.99 -0.97 -11.91
N ASP A 110 24.58 -1.98 -11.27
CA ASP A 110 23.90 -2.77 -10.24
C ASP A 110 23.56 -1.92 -9.01
N SER A 111 24.45 -1.01 -8.61
CA SER A 111 24.19 -0.05 -7.52
C SER A 111 23.12 0.96 -7.92
N ALA A 112 23.22 1.54 -9.13
CA ALA A 112 22.23 2.48 -9.62
C ALA A 112 20.82 1.87 -9.73
N PHE A 113 20.73 0.59 -10.10
CA PHE A 113 19.47 -0.16 -10.08
C PHE A 113 18.97 -0.45 -8.67
N ALA A 114 19.85 -0.75 -7.71
CA ALA A 114 19.45 -0.95 -6.31
C ALA A 114 18.85 0.32 -5.69
N ASP A 115 19.38 1.49 -6.07
CA ASP A 115 19.00 2.78 -5.51
C ASP A 115 17.82 3.43 -6.24
N HIS A 116 17.75 3.26 -7.57
CA HIS A 116 16.81 3.98 -8.44
C HIS A 116 15.96 3.07 -9.34
N GLY A 117 16.00 1.75 -9.13
CA GLY A 117 15.18 0.80 -9.86
C GLY A 117 13.69 0.99 -9.58
N ILE A 118 12.88 1.12 -10.63
CA ILE A 118 11.42 1.14 -10.59
C ILE A 118 10.85 0.00 -11.42
N GLY A 119 9.81 -0.64 -10.91
CA GLY A 119 9.10 -1.69 -11.64
C GLY A 119 8.00 -1.18 -12.56
N LEU A 120 7.25 -2.12 -13.13
CA LEU A 120 6.06 -1.80 -13.94
C LEU A 120 4.98 -1.13 -13.10
N PRO A 121 4.31 -0.07 -13.61
CA PRO A 121 3.13 0.48 -12.98
C PRO A 121 1.95 -0.48 -13.10
N GLY A 122 1.06 -0.45 -12.11
CA GLY A 122 -0.18 -1.23 -12.14
C GLY A 122 -0.49 -1.88 -10.80
N PHE A 123 -1.71 -2.41 -10.67
CA PHE A 123 -2.09 -3.17 -9.47
C PHE A 123 -1.33 -4.49 -9.47
N LYS A 124 -0.37 -4.66 -8.57
CA LYS A 124 0.46 -5.86 -8.49
C LYS A 124 0.86 -6.21 -7.06
N ILE A 125 1.21 -7.48 -6.89
CA ILE A 125 1.67 -8.09 -5.65
C ILE A 125 3.11 -8.55 -5.88
N GLY A 126 4.02 -8.17 -4.99
CA GLY A 126 5.45 -8.40 -5.14
C GLY A 126 6.08 -7.74 -6.36
N GLY A 127 7.33 -8.11 -6.64
CA GLY A 127 8.15 -7.44 -7.67
C GLY A 127 8.83 -6.19 -7.14
N VAL A 128 9.09 -5.24 -8.03
CA VAL A 128 9.76 -3.96 -7.71
C VAL A 128 8.73 -2.85 -7.69
N PRO A 129 8.59 -2.03 -6.63
CA PRO A 129 7.65 -0.91 -6.63
C PRO A 129 7.90 0.03 -7.82
N SER A 130 6.85 0.54 -8.45
CA SER A 130 6.98 1.55 -9.52
C SER A 130 7.01 2.98 -8.97
N TRP A 131 7.94 3.27 -8.05
CA TRP A 131 8.01 4.54 -7.32
C TRP A 131 7.73 5.75 -8.24
N ALA A 132 6.71 6.54 -7.86
CA ALA A 132 6.28 7.72 -8.60
C ALA A 132 7.14 8.93 -8.23
N GLN A 133 7.60 8.96 -6.97
CA GLN A 133 8.49 9.96 -6.39
C GLN A 133 9.73 9.26 -5.79
N ASP A 134 10.54 9.98 -5.02
CA ASP A 134 11.67 9.38 -4.31
C ASP A 134 11.21 8.18 -3.46
N ARG A 135 12.04 7.14 -3.44
CA ARG A 135 11.77 5.94 -2.65
C ARG A 135 11.68 6.29 -1.18
N GLU A 136 10.64 5.80 -0.53
CA GLU A 136 10.51 5.86 0.92
C GLU A 136 10.79 4.49 1.55
N SER A 137 11.42 4.52 2.72
CA SER A 137 11.74 3.34 3.50
C SER A 137 11.47 3.60 4.97
N TYR A 138 10.94 2.59 5.64
CA TYR A 138 10.50 2.70 7.02
C TYR A 138 10.94 1.47 7.81
N THR A 139 11.35 1.67 9.06
CA THR A 139 11.68 0.61 10.00
C THR A 139 10.51 0.38 10.95
N CYS A 140 10.09 -0.88 11.08
CA CYS A 140 9.05 -1.32 12.00
C CYS A 140 9.49 -1.11 13.47
N PRO A 141 8.59 -0.86 14.44
CA PRO A 141 8.94 -0.77 15.87
C PRO A 141 9.74 -1.96 16.44
N CYS A 142 9.69 -3.13 15.79
CA CYS A 142 10.51 -4.29 16.17
C CYS A 142 11.96 -4.24 15.66
N GLY A 143 12.35 -3.20 14.91
CA GLY A 143 13.69 -2.98 14.37
C GLY A 143 13.97 -3.59 13.00
N ASN A 144 12.97 -4.20 12.34
CA ASN A 144 13.12 -4.69 10.96
C ASN A 144 12.62 -3.65 9.97
N ASP A 145 13.31 -3.51 8.84
CA ASP A 145 12.82 -2.68 7.73
C ASP A 145 11.54 -3.27 7.15
N LEU A 146 10.57 -2.39 6.87
CA LEU A 146 9.36 -2.76 6.18
C LEU A 146 9.69 -3.07 4.72
N VAL A 147 9.10 -4.14 4.21
CA VAL A 147 9.32 -4.65 2.86
C VAL A 147 8.05 -4.54 2.05
N TYR A 148 8.21 -4.21 0.78
CA TYR A 148 7.11 -4.09 -0.17
C TYR A 148 6.27 -5.37 -0.28
N VAL A 149 4.95 -5.19 -0.31
CA VAL A 149 3.95 -6.25 -0.46
C VAL A 149 3.22 -6.11 -1.79
N CYS A 150 2.60 -4.95 -2.02
CA CYS A 150 1.80 -4.69 -3.21
C CYS A 150 1.69 -3.19 -3.47
N GLN A 151 1.22 -2.82 -4.66
CA GLN A 151 0.85 -1.45 -4.97
C GLN A 151 -0.55 -1.36 -5.58
N VAL A 152 -1.15 -0.18 -5.42
CA VAL A 152 -2.44 0.22 -5.99
C VAL A 152 -2.22 1.47 -6.82
N PRO A 153 -2.59 1.46 -8.12
CA PRO A 153 -2.41 2.61 -8.99
C PRO A 153 -3.16 3.86 -8.55
N THR A 154 -2.64 5.01 -8.95
CA THR A 154 -3.36 6.29 -8.87
C THR A 154 -4.77 6.16 -9.46
N ASP A 155 -5.75 6.80 -8.82
CA ASP A 155 -7.16 6.83 -9.21
C ASP A 155 -7.81 5.45 -9.38
N THR A 156 -7.34 4.43 -8.65
CA THR A 156 -8.02 3.13 -8.58
C THR A 156 -9.34 3.26 -7.82
N GLY A 157 -10.45 3.20 -8.56
CA GLY A 157 -11.81 3.35 -8.03
C GLY A 157 -12.49 2.04 -7.67
N PHE A 158 -13.14 2.05 -6.52
CA PHE A 158 -13.93 0.92 -6.01
C PHE A 158 -15.42 1.30 -6.06
N ASP A 159 -16.21 0.55 -6.80
CA ASP A 159 -17.63 0.85 -6.98
C ASP A 159 -18.38 0.86 -5.64
N LYS A 160 -19.01 1.99 -5.30
CA LYS A 160 -19.84 2.09 -4.10
C LYS A 160 -21.23 1.50 -4.32
N GLN A 161 -21.90 1.11 -3.25
CA GLN A 161 -23.33 0.81 -3.27
C GLN A 161 -24.11 2.07 -3.65
N HIS A 162 -25.22 1.88 -4.38
CA HIS A 162 -25.92 2.99 -5.05
C HIS A 162 -26.39 4.09 -4.08
N ASP A 163 -26.85 3.69 -2.89
CA ASP A 163 -27.45 4.53 -1.85
C ASP A 163 -26.43 5.16 -0.88
N ARG A 164 -25.13 4.83 -1.01
CA ARG A 164 -24.09 5.37 -0.13
C ARG A 164 -23.73 6.79 -0.52
N PRO A 165 -23.36 7.65 0.43
CA PRO A 165 -22.94 9.02 0.13
C PRO A 165 -21.72 9.01 -0.78
N GLU A 166 -21.51 10.08 -1.54
CA GLU A 166 -20.25 10.30 -2.23
C GLU A 166 -19.12 10.46 -1.19
N GLN A 167 -17.95 9.91 -1.48
CA GLN A 167 -16.75 10.19 -0.71
C GLN A 167 -16.16 11.49 -1.24
N LEU A 168 -15.90 12.44 -0.34
CA LEU A 168 -15.34 13.74 -0.70
C LEU A 168 -13.95 13.56 -1.35
N ASP A 169 -13.61 14.49 -2.23
CA ASP A 169 -12.29 14.57 -2.88
C ASP A 169 -11.84 13.26 -3.57
N THR A 170 -12.82 12.50 -4.09
CA THR A 170 -12.60 11.30 -4.91
C THR A 170 -12.89 11.60 -6.38
N PHE A 171 -12.10 11.03 -7.29
CA PHE A 171 -12.12 11.30 -8.73
C PHE A 171 -13.45 10.96 -9.45
N ARG A 172 -14.34 10.15 -8.85
CA ARG A 172 -15.66 9.79 -9.41
C ARG A 172 -16.74 9.64 -8.33
N SER A 173 -17.91 10.24 -8.55
CA SER A 173 -19.05 10.18 -7.60
C SER A 173 -19.60 8.78 -7.34
N GLY A 174 -19.46 7.86 -8.30
CA GLY A 174 -19.91 6.47 -8.18
C GLY A 174 -18.91 5.51 -7.53
N GLN A 175 -17.77 6.01 -7.08
CA GLN A 175 -16.68 5.18 -6.57
C GLN A 175 -16.08 5.79 -5.31
N TYR A 176 -15.51 4.95 -4.46
CA TYR A 176 -14.61 5.37 -3.39
C TYR A 176 -13.17 5.16 -3.81
N GLY A 177 -12.27 5.99 -3.27
CA GLY A 177 -10.84 5.93 -3.49
C GLY A 177 -10.09 5.63 -2.20
N LEU A 178 -8.93 4.98 -2.33
CA LEU A 178 -7.97 4.87 -1.24
C LEU A 178 -7.05 6.09 -1.25
N PHE A 179 -6.79 6.67 -0.07
CA PHE A 179 -5.75 7.67 0.16
C PHE A 179 -5.72 8.81 -0.88
N LEU A 180 -6.85 9.49 -1.10
CA LEU A 180 -7.06 10.59 -2.06
C LEU A 180 -6.73 10.20 -3.51
N GLY A 181 -6.81 8.91 -3.84
CA GLY A 181 -6.46 8.40 -5.16
C GLY A 181 -4.97 8.37 -5.45
N ASN A 182 -4.08 8.53 -4.45
CA ASN A 182 -2.64 8.45 -4.65
C ASN A 182 -2.19 7.04 -5.08
N GLU A 183 -1.08 6.96 -5.82
CA GLU A 183 -0.35 5.71 -5.99
C GLU A 183 0.08 5.23 -4.61
N THR A 184 -0.35 4.03 -4.24
CA THR A 184 -0.19 3.52 -2.88
C THR A 184 0.66 2.26 -2.88
N TYR A 185 1.76 2.28 -2.13
CA TYR A 185 2.60 1.12 -1.87
C TYR A 185 2.35 0.63 -0.45
N VAL A 186 2.13 -0.67 -0.30
CA VAL A 186 2.00 -1.31 1.01
C VAL A 186 3.33 -1.91 1.39
N LEU A 187 3.90 -1.45 2.50
CA LEU A 187 5.08 -2.03 3.12
C LEU A 187 4.68 -2.78 4.39
N ALA A 188 5.24 -3.95 4.66
CA ALA A 188 4.95 -4.75 5.85
C ALA A 188 6.20 -5.28 6.54
N CYS A 189 6.07 -5.57 7.83
CA CYS A 189 7.16 -6.07 8.65
C CYS A 189 7.42 -7.56 8.35
N PRO A 190 8.62 -7.94 7.83
CA PRO A 190 8.91 -9.34 7.47
C PRO A 190 9.04 -10.28 8.68
N ALA A 191 9.20 -9.72 9.88
CA ALA A 191 9.21 -10.49 11.13
C ALA A 191 7.80 -10.80 11.68
N HIS A 192 6.73 -10.28 11.05
CA HIS A 192 5.34 -10.46 11.49
C HIS A 192 5.13 -10.13 12.97
N CYS A 193 5.79 -9.08 13.47
CA CYS A 193 5.73 -8.74 14.90
C CYS A 193 4.33 -8.34 15.37
N HIS A 194 3.45 -7.95 14.45
CA HIS A 194 2.03 -7.68 14.67
C HIS A 194 1.27 -7.82 13.32
N PRO A 195 0.01 -8.31 13.28
CA PRO A 195 -0.75 -8.42 12.03
C PRO A 195 -0.94 -7.08 11.31
N ALA A 196 -1.02 -5.99 12.06
CA ALA A 196 -1.14 -4.63 11.51
C ALA A 196 0.22 -3.89 11.41
N ALA A 197 1.35 -4.61 11.45
CA ALA A 197 2.66 -4.02 11.21
C ALA A 197 2.90 -3.75 9.70
N ALA A 198 2.02 -2.95 9.10
CA ALA A 198 2.05 -2.55 7.71
C ALA A 198 1.74 -1.05 7.57
N TRP A 199 2.38 -0.41 6.60
CA TRP A 199 2.37 1.03 6.39
C TRP A 199 2.06 1.35 4.93
N PRO A 200 1.07 2.23 4.64
CA PRO A 200 0.84 2.76 3.31
C PRO A 200 1.84 3.90 3.03
N VAL A 201 2.47 3.85 1.86
CA VAL A 201 3.23 4.97 1.29
C VAL A 201 2.41 5.53 0.14
N ASN A 202 2.09 6.82 0.18
CA ASN A 202 1.24 7.46 -0.82
C ASN A 202 2.06 8.48 -1.64
N GLN A 203 2.03 8.36 -2.97
CA GLN A 203 2.75 9.22 -3.90
C GLN A 203 1.85 9.69 -5.04
N ASN A 204 2.15 10.86 -5.61
CA ASN A 204 1.43 11.51 -6.71
C ASN A 204 2.39 12.19 -7.68
#